data_AF-A0A3R7H111-F1
#
_entry.id   AF-A0A3R7H111-F1
#
_cell.length_a   1.000
_cell.length_b   1.000
_cell.length_c   1.000
_cell.angle_alpha   90.00
_cell.angle_beta   90.00
_cell.angle_gamma   90.00
#
_symmetry.space_group_name_H-M   'P 1'
#
loop_
_entity.id
_entity.type
_entity.pdbx_description
1 polymer ?
#
loop_
_entity_poly.entity_id
_entity_poly.type
_entity_poly.pdbx_seq_one_letter_code
_entity_poly.pdbx_strand_id
1 'polypeptide(L)'
;MQIETPPSDKPYDKPEGERRGLVIVNTGDGKGKSTAAFGLAFRATGRGKAVKVYQFMKVPSARFGEHRLAEQVGLPVEGLGDGFSWKSKDLDHSAQLARDGWAKARAAILSGEYFLVVLDEVTYPLIYGWLPLQEVLDTLAARPGDVHVCLTGRRCPQEIIDVADTVTEMRLVKHAFQAGVPAQRGIED
;
A
#
# COMPACT_ATOMS: atom_id res chain seq x y z
N MET A 1 -16.91 3.20 29.96
CA MET A 1 -15.51 2.78 29.76
C MET A 1 -15.01 2.24 31.09
N GLN A 2 -14.51 1.01 31.14
CA GLN A 2 -13.75 0.56 32.31
C GLN A 2 -12.36 1.19 32.21
N ILE A 3 -11.97 1.94 33.24
CA ILE A 3 -10.66 2.58 33.29
C ILE A 3 -9.69 1.54 33.83
N GLU A 4 -8.71 1.13 33.03
CA GLU A 4 -7.68 0.17 33.41
C GLU A 4 -6.41 0.91 33.87
N THR A 5 -5.71 0.35 34.87
CA THR A 5 -4.40 0.83 35.28
C THR A 5 -3.36 0.40 34.24
N PRO A 6 -2.48 1.30 33.76
CA PRO A 6 -1.43 0.92 32.82
C PRO A 6 -0.50 -0.15 33.42
N PRO A 7 -0.04 -1.13 32.63
CA PRO A 7 0.94 -2.09 33.11
C PRO A 7 2.24 -1.37 33.51
N SER A 8 2.77 -1.71 34.68
CA SER A 8 4.07 -1.22 35.18
C SER A 8 5.26 -2.01 34.64
N ASP A 9 5.01 -3.26 34.25
CA ASP A 9 6.01 -4.19 33.79
C ASP A 9 5.95 -4.39 32.28
N LYS A 10 7.10 -4.71 31.69
CA LYS A 10 7.20 -4.94 30.25
C LYS A 10 6.41 -6.21 29.88
N PRO A 11 5.38 -6.13 29.01
CA PRO A 11 4.47 -7.25 28.78
C PRO A 11 5.00 -8.32 27.81
N TYR A 12 6.23 -8.19 27.29
CA TYR A 12 6.81 -9.11 26.32
C TYR A 12 8.34 -9.09 26.31
N ASP A 13 8.93 -10.22 25.93
CA ASP A 13 10.37 -10.35 25.72
C ASP A 13 10.85 -9.65 24.46
N LYS A 14 12.11 -9.22 24.46
CA LYS A 14 12.69 -8.58 23.28
C LYS A 14 12.95 -9.68 22.22
N PRO A 15 12.46 -9.53 20.97
CA PRO A 15 12.78 -10.50 19.93
C PRO A 15 14.27 -10.45 19.58
N GLU A 16 14.86 -11.62 19.35
CA GLU A 16 16.28 -11.81 19.02
C GLU A 16 16.55 -12.06 17.53
N GLY A 17 15.50 -12.09 16.70
CA GLY A 17 15.61 -12.35 15.27
C GLY A 17 16.34 -11.27 14.48
N GLU A 18 16.80 -11.65 13.28
CA GLU A 18 17.51 -10.76 12.37
C GLU A 18 16.61 -9.65 11.81
N ARG A 19 17.20 -8.48 11.54
CA ARG A 19 16.51 -7.40 10.84
C ARG A 19 16.48 -7.70 9.34
N ARG A 20 15.29 -7.70 8.76
CA ARG A 20 15.06 -7.91 7.33
C ARG A 20 13.93 -7.04 6.80
N GLY A 21 13.87 -6.92 5.47
CA GLY A 21 12.77 -6.36 4.70
C GLY A 21 11.49 -7.14 4.94
N LEU A 22 10.39 -6.42 5.07
CA LEU A 22 9.07 -6.97 5.45
C LEU A 22 8.07 -6.81 4.32
N VAL A 23 7.22 -7.81 4.13
CA VAL A 23 5.97 -7.70 3.36
C VAL A 23 4.86 -7.29 4.30
N ILE A 24 4.27 -6.12 4.05
CA ILE A 24 3.23 -5.52 4.88
C ILE A 24 1.97 -5.40 4.03
N VAL A 25 0.83 -5.82 4.57
CA VAL A 25 -0.47 -5.75 3.89
C VAL A 25 -1.46 -4.95 4.73
N ASN A 26 -2.03 -3.90 4.14
CA ASN A 26 -3.16 -3.16 4.71
C ASN A 26 -4.41 -3.43 3.86
N THR A 27 -5.30 -4.30 4.35
CA THR A 27 -6.53 -4.72 3.64
C THR A 27 -7.80 -4.41 4.44
N GLY A 28 -8.95 -4.96 4.03
CA GLY A 28 -10.25 -4.75 4.67
C GLY A 28 -11.08 -3.59 4.10
N ASP A 29 -12.34 -3.52 4.48
CA ASP A 29 -13.33 -2.59 3.91
C ASP A 29 -13.33 -1.19 4.53
N GLY A 30 -12.64 -1.01 5.66
CA GLY A 30 -12.53 0.24 6.39
C GLY A 30 -11.59 1.25 5.73
N LYS A 31 -11.80 2.52 6.07
CA LYS A 31 -10.89 3.63 5.72
C LYS A 31 -9.58 3.48 6.48
N GLY A 32 -8.48 3.75 5.81
CA GLY A 32 -7.17 3.89 6.45
C GLY A 32 -6.00 3.23 5.71
N LYS A 33 -6.27 2.36 4.71
CA LYS A 33 -5.25 1.48 4.11
C LYS A 33 -4.12 2.28 3.45
N SER A 34 -4.49 3.13 2.49
CA SER A 34 -3.56 4.02 1.81
C SER A 34 -2.95 5.03 2.77
N THR A 35 -3.72 5.63 3.68
CA THR A 35 -3.16 6.61 4.64
C THR A 35 -2.13 5.98 5.58
N ALA A 36 -2.31 4.72 6.00
CA ALA A 36 -1.32 3.99 6.78
C ALA A 36 -0.05 3.69 5.96
N ALA A 37 -0.21 3.29 4.69
CA ALA A 37 0.92 3.06 3.79
C ALA A 37 1.71 4.35 3.49
N PHE A 38 1.03 5.47 3.28
CA PHE A 38 1.68 6.79 3.15
C PHE A 38 2.31 7.24 4.46
N GLY A 39 1.67 7.02 5.61
CA GLY A 39 2.30 7.27 6.92
C GLY A 39 3.60 6.48 7.11
N LEU A 40 3.64 5.22 6.67
CA LEU A 40 4.84 4.40 6.64
C LEU A 40 5.89 4.96 5.68
N ALA A 41 5.50 5.34 4.46
CA ALA A 41 6.37 5.97 3.47
C ALA A 41 7.01 7.24 4.02
N PHE A 42 6.21 8.18 4.55
CA PHE A 42 6.71 9.41 5.15
C PHE A 42 7.61 9.15 6.36
N ARG A 43 7.32 8.14 7.19
CA ARG A 43 8.21 7.75 8.29
C ARG A 43 9.58 7.29 7.77
N ALA A 44 9.62 6.49 6.72
CA ALA A 44 10.87 6.02 6.12
C ALA A 44 11.63 7.18 5.44
N THR A 45 10.94 8.02 4.65
CA THR A 45 11.52 9.22 4.04
C THR A 45 12.08 10.18 5.08
N GLY A 46 11.36 10.44 6.17
CA GLY A 46 11.84 11.29 7.28
C GLY A 46 13.04 10.70 8.04
N ARG A 47 13.38 9.43 7.81
CA ARG A 47 14.62 8.78 8.27
C ARG A 47 15.70 8.71 7.19
N GLY A 48 15.55 9.46 6.10
CA GLY A 48 16.49 9.50 4.99
C GLY A 48 16.55 8.21 4.18
N LYS A 49 15.52 7.37 4.24
CA LYS A 49 15.46 6.13 3.46
C LYS A 49 14.91 6.38 2.07
N ALA A 50 15.44 5.67 1.08
CA ALA A 50 14.92 5.68 -0.28
C ALA A 50 13.56 4.96 -0.32
N VAL A 51 12.52 5.63 -0.79
CA VAL A 51 11.15 5.10 -0.85
C VAL A 51 10.58 5.37 -2.23
N LYS A 52 9.76 4.46 -2.74
CA LYS A 52 8.99 4.64 -3.98
C LYS A 52 7.54 4.23 -3.76
N VAL A 53 6.60 5.05 -4.20
CA VAL A 53 5.16 4.74 -4.12
C VAL A 53 4.57 4.62 -5.52
N TYR A 54 3.86 3.52 -5.75
CA TYR A 54 3.10 3.24 -6.96
C TYR A 54 1.62 3.12 -6.62
N GLN A 55 0.76 3.85 -7.33
CA GLN A 55 -0.70 3.84 -7.11
C GLN A 55 -1.41 3.26 -8.33
N PHE A 56 -1.91 2.03 -8.21
CA PHE A 56 -2.44 1.27 -9.35
C PHE A 56 -3.78 1.79 -9.89
N MET A 57 -4.55 2.51 -9.06
CA MET A 57 -5.87 3.02 -9.44
C MET A 57 -5.90 4.53 -9.70
N LYS A 58 -4.77 5.24 -9.55
CA LYS A 58 -4.71 6.70 -9.75
C LYS A 58 -4.05 7.05 -11.06
N VAL A 59 -4.56 8.10 -11.71
CA VAL A 59 -3.94 8.70 -12.90
C VAL A 59 -2.59 9.34 -12.59
N PRO A 60 -1.64 9.42 -13.54
CA PRO A 60 -0.35 10.09 -13.34
C PRO A 60 -0.48 11.58 -12.96
N SER A 61 -1.57 12.23 -13.39
CA SER A 61 -1.88 13.63 -13.09
C SER A 61 -2.58 13.84 -11.74
N ALA A 62 -2.77 12.78 -10.93
CA ALA A 62 -3.40 12.88 -9.62
C ALA A 62 -2.61 13.82 -8.69
N ARG A 63 -3.32 14.67 -7.93
CA ARG A 63 -2.72 15.68 -7.04
C ARG A 63 -3.48 15.79 -5.71
N PHE A 64 -3.67 14.64 -5.06
CA PHE A 64 -4.25 14.52 -3.72
C PHE A 64 -3.31 15.06 -2.64
N GLY A 65 -3.79 15.20 -1.41
CA GLY A 65 -3.01 15.74 -0.28
C GLY A 65 -1.63 15.09 -0.11
N GLU A 66 -1.56 13.76 -0.21
CA GLU A 66 -0.29 13.03 -0.07
C GLU A 66 0.72 13.30 -1.18
N HIS A 67 0.26 13.63 -2.40
CA HIS A 67 1.14 13.97 -3.52
C HIS A 67 1.83 15.31 -3.28
N ARG A 68 1.07 16.30 -2.81
CA ARG A 68 1.59 17.64 -2.52
C ARG A 68 2.67 17.59 -1.44
N LEU A 69 2.41 16.83 -0.37
CA LEU A 69 3.42 16.65 0.68
C LEU A 69 4.61 15.83 0.17
N ALA A 70 4.38 14.79 -0.62
CA ALA A 70 5.43 13.96 -1.19
C ALA A 70 6.40 14.78 -2.06
N GLU A 71 5.89 15.69 -2.89
CA GLU A 71 6.71 16.64 -3.67
C GLU A 71 7.59 17.52 -2.77
N GLN A 72 7.05 18.04 -1.66
CA GLN A 72 7.80 18.88 -0.71
C GLN A 72 8.92 18.14 0.01
N VAL A 73 8.74 16.84 0.30
CA VAL A 73 9.70 16.02 1.04
C VAL A 73 10.56 15.14 0.14
N GLY A 74 10.44 15.26 -1.18
CA GLY A 74 11.19 14.47 -2.15
C GLY A 74 10.84 12.98 -2.17
N LEU A 75 9.61 12.61 -1.82
CA LEU A 75 9.09 11.25 -1.94
C LEU A 75 8.53 11.02 -3.36
N PRO A 76 9.12 10.13 -4.19
CA PRO A 76 8.58 9.84 -5.51
C PRO A 76 7.28 9.01 -5.43
N VAL A 77 6.19 9.59 -5.95
CA VAL A 77 4.87 8.95 -6.05
C VAL A 77 4.45 8.92 -7.52
N GLU A 78 4.00 7.77 -8.00
CA GLU A 78 3.60 7.58 -9.40
C GLU A 78 2.21 6.92 -9.48
N GLY A 79 1.27 7.61 -10.11
CA GLY A 79 -0.01 7.03 -10.51
C GLY A 79 0.17 6.18 -11.77
N LEU A 80 -0.32 4.95 -11.75
CA LEU A 80 -0.13 3.96 -12.82
C LEU A 80 -1.41 3.63 -13.58
N GLY A 81 -2.57 4.02 -13.07
CA GLY A 81 -3.87 3.70 -13.67
C GLY A 81 -4.44 4.83 -14.52
N ASP A 82 -5.67 4.62 -14.99
CA ASP A 82 -6.49 5.60 -15.69
C ASP A 82 -7.60 6.20 -14.79
N GLY A 83 -7.60 5.85 -13.51
CA GLY A 83 -8.56 6.32 -12.51
C GLY A 83 -9.53 5.22 -12.10
N PHE A 84 -10.76 5.61 -11.76
CA PHE A 84 -11.78 4.66 -11.32
C PHE A 84 -12.22 3.75 -12.48
N SER A 85 -12.07 2.44 -12.34
CA SER A 85 -12.36 1.46 -13.39
C SER A 85 -13.82 1.51 -13.90
N TRP A 86 -14.79 1.88 -13.07
CA TRP A 86 -16.19 2.03 -13.50
C TRP A 86 -16.46 3.29 -14.34
N LYS A 87 -15.46 4.17 -14.49
CA LYS A 87 -15.47 5.27 -15.46
C LYS A 87 -14.70 4.91 -16.73
N SER A 88 -13.94 3.81 -16.72
CA SER A 88 -13.21 3.36 -17.89
C SER A 88 -14.19 2.85 -18.94
N LYS A 89 -13.97 3.26 -20.18
CA LYS A 89 -14.71 2.78 -21.36
C LYS A 89 -13.96 1.65 -22.08
N ASP A 90 -12.73 1.37 -21.65
CA ASP A 90 -11.82 0.41 -22.26
C ASP A 90 -11.04 -0.33 -21.15
N LEU A 91 -11.59 -1.48 -20.74
CA LEU A 91 -11.01 -2.29 -19.67
C LEU A 91 -9.72 -2.98 -20.10
N ASP A 92 -9.52 -3.22 -21.41
CA ASP A 92 -8.28 -3.83 -21.92
C ASP A 92 -7.12 -2.83 -21.79
N HIS A 93 -7.38 -1.55 -22.07
CA HIS A 93 -6.43 -0.49 -21.79
C HIS A 93 -6.09 -0.37 -20.31
N SER A 94 -7.10 -0.35 -19.42
CA SER A 94 -6.88 -0.34 -17.97
C SER A 94 -6.05 -1.54 -17.49
N ALA A 95 -6.31 -2.73 -18.05
CA ALA A 95 -5.54 -3.93 -17.75
C ALA A 95 -4.09 -3.84 -18.23
N GLN A 96 -3.85 -3.24 -19.40
CA GLN A 96 -2.50 -3.03 -19.91
C GLN A 96 -1.70 -2.04 -19.05
N LEU A 97 -2.32 -0.93 -18.64
CA LEU A 97 -1.70 0.02 -17.72
C LEU A 97 -1.31 -0.63 -16.38
N ALA A 98 -2.16 -1.52 -15.86
CA ALA A 98 -1.84 -2.27 -14.66
C ALA A 98 -0.62 -3.20 -14.84
N ARG A 99 -0.48 -3.87 -15.99
CA ARG A 99 0.68 -4.71 -16.31
C ARG A 99 1.96 -3.88 -16.49
N ASP A 100 1.89 -2.76 -17.20
CA ASP A 100 3.02 -1.86 -17.40
C ASP A 100 3.47 -1.23 -16.06
N GLY A 101 2.49 -0.85 -15.24
CA GLY A 101 2.71 -0.36 -13.89
C GLY A 101 3.33 -1.40 -12.97
N TRP A 102 2.89 -2.65 -13.06
CA TRP A 102 3.52 -3.77 -12.36
C TRP A 102 4.97 -3.98 -12.79
N ALA A 103 5.28 -3.92 -14.08
CA ALA A 103 6.66 -4.06 -14.56
C ALA A 103 7.61 -3.03 -13.92
N LYS A 104 7.15 -1.78 -13.77
CA LYS A 104 7.90 -0.72 -13.05
C LYS A 104 8.08 -1.05 -11.57
N ALA A 105 6.99 -1.43 -10.89
CA ALA A 105 7.02 -1.78 -9.48
C ALA A 105 7.94 -2.97 -9.19
N ARG A 106 7.86 -4.02 -10.02
CA ARG A 106 8.72 -5.19 -9.97
C ARG A 106 10.19 -4.81 -10.14
N ALA A 107 10.51 -3.97 -11.12
CA ALA A 107 11.89 -3.50 -11.32
C ALA A 107 12.41 -2.75 -10.09
N ALA A 108 11.61 -1.87 -9.48
CA ALA A 108 11.99 -1.14 -8.27
C ALA A 108 12.16 -2.05 -7.04
N ILE A 109 11.34 -3.09 -6.89
CA ILE A 109 11.48 -4.07 -5.81
C ILE A 109 12.78 -4.86 -5.97
N LEU A 110 13.04 -5.35 -7.18
CA LEU A 110 14.19 -6.23 -7.44
C LEU A 110 15.52 -5.49 -7.55
N SER A 111 15.52 -4.16 -7.74
CA SER A 111 16.77 -3.40 -7.84
C SER A 111 17.53 -3.31 -6.51
N GLY A 112 16.85 -3.41 -5.38
CA GLY A 112 17.45 -3.20 -4.04
C GLY A 112 17.79 -1.75 -3.72
N GLU A 113 17.50 -0.81 -4.62
CA GLU A 113 17.82 0.62 -4.44
C GLU A 113 16.89 1.30 -3.42
N TYR A 114 15.68 0.76 -3.25
CA TYR A 114 14.67 1.31 -2.36
C TYR A 114 14.59 0.52 -1.07
N PHE A 115 14.62 1.23 0.04
CA PHE A 115 14.33 0.65 1.35
C PHE A 115 12.86 0.21 1.45
N LEU A 116 11.93 0.97 0.85
CA LEU A 116 10.51 0.66 0.85
C LEU A 116 9.87 0.93 -0.51
N VAL A 117 9.14 -0.06 -1.02
CA VAL A 117 8.23 0.09 -2.17
C VAL A 117 6.78 -0.06 -1.71
N VAL A 118 5.95 0.94 -1.95
CA VAL A 118 4.51 0.90 -1.66
C VAL A 118 3.74 0.61 -2.95
N LEU A 119 2.90 -0.41 -2.90
CA LEU A 119 1.99 -0.86 -3.96
C LEU A 119 0.55 -0.52 -3.54
N ASP A 120 0.18 0.74 -3.68
CA ASP A 120 -1.12 1.23 -3.25
C ASP A 120 -2.22 0.78 -4.23
N GLU A 121 -3.26 0.17 -3.67
CA GLU A 121 -4.44 -0.37 -4.37
C GLU A 121 -4.12 -1.47 -5.40
N VAL A 122 -3.01 -2.18 -5.21
CA VAL A 122 -2.54 -3.28 -6.10
C VAL A 122 -3.48 -4.49 -6.08
N THR A 123 -4.30 -4.65 -5.04
CA THR A 123 -5.24 -5.77 -4.97
C THR A 123 -6.31 -5.72 -6.06
N TYR A 124 -6.64 -4.54 -6.60
CA TYR A 124 -7.65 -4.43 -7.65
C TYR A 124 -7.20 -5.04 -8.99
N PRO A 125 -6.03 -4.70 -9.56
CA PRO A 125 -5.49 -5.42 -10.72
C PRO A 125 -5.44 -6.94 -10.54
N LEU A 126 -5.15 -7.43 -9.34
CA LEU A 126 -5.11 -8.85 -9.03
C LEU A 126 -6.50 -9.49 -9.08
N ILE A 127 -7.48 -8.95 -8.36
CA ILE A 127 -8.82 -9.52 -8.29
C ILE A 127 -9.65 -9.29 -9.56
N TYR A 128 -9.24 -8.34 -10.41
CA TYR A 128 -9.81 -8.16 -11.75
C TYR A 128 -9.16 -9.07 -12.80
N GLY A 129 -8.12 -9.85 -12.43
CA GLY A 129 -7.41 -10.75 -13.34
C GLY A 129 -6.53 -10.04 -14.36
N TRP A 130 -6.20 -8.76 -14.14
CA TRP A 130 -5.36 -7.98 -15.05
C TRP A 130 -3.87 -8.26 -14.85
N LEU A 131 -3.51 -8.57 -13.60
CA LEU A 131 -2.17 -8.91 -13.14
C LEU A 131 -2.14 -10.36 -12.65
N PRO A 132 -1.26 -11.24 -13.19
CA PRO A 132 -1.14 -12.60 -12.68
C PRO A 132 -0.64 -12.63 -11.23
N LEU A 133 -1.38 -13.32 -10.36
CA LEU A 133 -1.03 -13.44 -8.94
C LEU A 133 0.36 -14.04 -8.71
N GLN A 134 0.71 -15.06 -9.48
CA GLN A 134 2.00 -15.76 -9.34
C GLN A 134 3.19 -14.82 -9.56
N GLU A 135 3.10 -13.87 -10.51
CA GLU A 135 4.18 -12.92 -10.74
C GLU A 135 4.44 -12.03 -9.52
N VAL A 136 3.40 -11.69 -8.77
CA VAL A 136 3.51 -10.92 -7.53
C VAL A 136 4.18 -11.76 -6.44
N LEU A 137 3.72 -13.00 -6.24
CA LEU A 137 4.29 -13.92 -5.25
C LEU A 137 5.78 -14.18 -5.52
N ASP A 138 6.13 -14.47 -6.78
CA ASP A 138 7.52 -14.72 -7.19
C ASP A 138 8.39 -13.49 -6.97
N THR A 139 7.88 -12.30 -7.26
CA THR A 139 8.61 -11.04 -7.03
C THR A 139 8.80 -10.75 -5.55
N LEU A 140 7.79 -11.00 -4.71
CA LEU A 140 7.91 -10.85 -3.27
C LEU A 140 8.93 -11.83 -2.68
N ALA A 141 8.98 -13.07 -3.17
CA ALA A 141 9.93 -14.07 -2.74
C ALA A 141 11.38 -13.75 -3.19
N ALA A 142 11.54 -13.23 -4.41
CA ALA A 142 12.85 -12.95 -5.01
C ALA A 142 13.45 -11.58 -4.61
N ARG A 143 12.71 -10.74 -3.88
CA ARG A 143 13.18 -9.40 -3.48
C ARG A 143 14.48 -9.47 -2.66
N PRO A 144 15.37 -8.47 -2.75
CA PRO A 144 16.50 -8.35 -1.83
C PRO A 144 16.04 -8.31 -0.37
N GLY A 145 16.79 -8.99 0.50
CA GLY A 145 16.36 -9.31 1.87
C GLY A 145 16.14 -8.11 2.79
N ASP A 146 16.56 -6.90 2.40
CA ASP A 146 16.39 -5.64 3.13
C ASP A 146 15.30 -4.72 2.53
N VAL A 147 14.71 -5.09 1.39
CA VAL A 147 13.63 -4.33 0.75
C VAL A 147 12.30 -4.61 1.43
N HIS A 148 11.67 -3.57 1.95
CA HIS A 148 10.30 -3.61 2.44
C HIS A 148 9.30 -3.41 1.30
N VAL A 149 8.19 -4.15 1.31
CA VAL A 149 7.10 -3.98 0.35
C VAL A 149 5.78 -3.82 1.12
N CYS A 150 5.05 -2.73 0.87
CA CYS A 150 3.75 -2.48 1.48
C CYS A 150 2.64 -2.52 0.44
N LEU A 151 1.73 -3.48 0.55
CA LEU A 151 0.58 -3.63 -0.33
C LEU A 151 -0.67 -3.06 0.34
N THR A 152 -1.52 -2.39 -0.43
CA THR A 152 -2.82 -1.95 0.06
C THR A 152 -3.94 -2.37 -0.89
N GLY A 153 -5.15 -2.44 -0.31
CA GLY A 153 -6.39 -2.54 -1.06
C GLY A 153 -7.34 -3.55 -0.46
N ARG A 154 -8.59 -3.56 -0.95
CA ARG A 154 -9.63 -4.48 -0.45
C ARG A 154 -9.39 -5.89 -1.00
N ARG A 155 -9.90 -6.91 -0.29
CA ARG A 155 -9.92 -8.32 -0.76
C ARG A 155 -8.55 -8.79 -1.23
N CYS A 156 -7.52 -8.59 -0.39
CA CYS A 156 -6.19 -9.11 -0.70
C CYS A 156 -6.26 -10.64 -0.88
N PRO A 157 -5.68 -11.21 -1.95
CA PRO A 157 -5.60 -12.67 -2.13
C PRO A 157 -4.97 -13.36 -0.93
N GLN A 158 -5.50 -14.53 -0.55
CA GLN A 158 -5.05 -15.27 0.63
C GLN A 158 -3.57 -15.67 0.50
N GLU A 159 -3.12 -15.99 -0.70
CA GLU A 159 -1.75 -16.37 -1.01
C GLU A 159 -0.76 -15.22 -0.71
N ILE A 160 -1.18 -13.97 -0.87
CA ILE A 160 -0.37 -12.80 -0.47
C ILE A 160 -0.38 -12.63 1.05
N ILE A 161 -1.53 -12.85 1.69
CA ILE A 161 -1.67 -12.80 3.15
C ILE A 161 -0.74 -13.84 3.81
N ASP A 162 -0.68 -15.05 3.27
CA ASP A 162 0.09 -16.16 3.82
C ASP A 162 1.60 -15.92 3.78
N VAL A 163 2.09 -15.20 2.77
CA VAL A 163 3.52 -14.84 2.64
C VAL A 163 3.87 -13.50 3.29
N ALA A 164 2.88 -12.74 3.77
CA ALA A 164 3.10 -11.44 4.38
C ALA A 164 3.62 -11.56 5.81
N ASP A 165 4.59 -10.72 6.16
CA ASP A 165 5.14 -10.65 7.51
C ASP A 165 4.21 -9.92 8.49
N THR A 166 3.35 -9.03 7.96
CA THR A 166 2.39 -8.27 8.76
C THR A 166 1.14 -7.99 7.93
N VAL A 167 -0.02 -8.37 8.45
CA VAL A 167 -1.31 -8.10 7.82
C VAL A 167 -2.20 -7.36 8.80
N THR A 168 -2.73 -6.22 8.38
CA THR A 168 -3.76 -5.48 9.11
C THR A 168 -5.03 -5.46 8.28
N GLU A 169 -6.11 -6.02 8.83
CA GLU A 169 -7.45 -5.86 8.29
C GLU A 169 -8.12 -4.64 8.92
N MET A 170 -8.31 -3.60 8.13
CA MET A 170 -9.07 -2.42 8.53
C MET A 170 -10.56 -2.75 8.42
N ARG A 171 -11.12 -3.28 9.51
CA ARG A 171 -12.55 -3.58 9.58
C ARG A 171 -13.38 -2.29 9.60
N LEU A 172 -14.44 -2.24 8.80
CA LEU A 172 -15.38 -1.12 8.82
C LEU A 172 -16.33 -1.22 10.02
N VAL A 173 -15.93 -0.64 11.16
CA VAL A 173 -16.80 -0.54 12.34
C VAL A 173 -17.88 0.54 12.14
N LYS A 174 -17.49 1.69 11.57
CA LYS A 174 -18.39 2.80 11.22
C LYS A 174 -17.73 3.67 10.15
N HIS A 175 -18.52 4.25 9.24
CA HIS A 175 -18.04 5.25 8.28
C HIS A 175 -18.95 6.49 8.27
N ALA A 176 -18.37 7.69 8.15
CA ALA A 176 -19.13 8.94 8.06
C ALA A 176 -20.07 8.97 6.84
N PHE A 177 -19.65 8.37 5.72
CA PHE A 177 -20.47 8.19 4.52
C PHE A 177 -21.82 7.48 4.80
N GLN A 178 -21.86 6.50 5.71
CA GLN A 178 -23.11 5.81 6.08
C GLN A 178 -24.09 6.73 6.83
N ALA A 179 -23.59 7.84 7.38
CA ALA A 179 -24.40 8.91 7.97
C ALA A 179 -24.69 10.05 6.99
N GLY A 180 -24.42 9.88 5.69
CA GLY A 180 -24.66 10.89 4.66
C GLY A 180 -23.63 12.02 4.58
N VAL A 181 -22.53 11.93 5.33
CA VAL A 181 -21.46 12.94 5.27
C VAL A 181 -20.67 12.76 3.96
N PRO A 182 -20.57 13.80 3.13
CA PRO A 182 -19.80 13.73 1.88
C PRO A 182 -18.28 13.72 2.16
N ALA A 183 -17.51 13.33 1.14
CA ALA A 183 -16.05 13.44 1.17
C ALA A 183 -15.60 14.88 1.46
N GLN A 184 -14.59 15.04 2.31
CA GLN A 184 -14.08 16.32 2.76
C GLN A 184 -12.62 16.50 2.36
N ARG A 185 -12.29 17.76 2.04
CA ARG A 185 -10.95 18.11 1.60
C ARG A 185 -9.90 17.84 2.69
N GLY A 186 -8.85 17.10 2.36
CA GLY A 186 -7.81 16.69 3.32
C GLY A 186 -8.19 15.53 4.25
N ILE A 187 -9.38 14.92 4.07
CA ILE A 187 -9.80 13.71 4.78
C ILE A 187 -9.99 12.54 3.81
N GLU A 188 -10.66 12.77 2.68
CA GLU A 188 -10.87 11.79 1.59
C GLU A 188 -10.18 12.17 0.27
N ASP A 189 -9.81 13.45 0.08
CA ASP A 189 -9.04 13.96 -1.07
C ASP A 189 -7.63 14.48 -0.69
#